data_AF-A0A1Y3AR27-F1
#
_entry.id   AF-A0A1Y3AR27-F1
#
_cell.length_a   1.000
_cell.length_b   1.000
_cell.length_c   1.000
_cell.angle_alpha   90.00
_cell.angle_beta   90.00
_cell.angle_gamma   90.00
#
_symmetry.space_group_name_H-M   'P 1'
#
loop_
_entity.id
_entity.type
_entity.pdbx_description
1 polymer ?
#
loop_
_entity_poly.entity_id
_entity_poly.type
_entity_poly.pdbx_seq_one_letter_code
_entity_poly.pdbx_strand_id
1 'polypeptide(L)'
;MDREDRQFEMVLDSLLQRSQDLMKALSLFMNRTDNEQLEYNHYADAFASFQGYLKNILKVVRSHSQNLAIRTVFPLKLAPNEDEMLINATEGRLRSLNHDTAPIYLRTKLEPELENRLNLFATKGNSINNDQAQKQIQTANKISQNMVDLIRSHKEEWENDSRNPIPQTYSQADTYQLSAAIFNGKGLRSGSEMISSGQKLLSGSGNNLSGSAPTGVASPLTATGHRNAPGKAQPSIKTQIKAATSIHPYR
;
A
#
# COMPACT_ATOMS: atom_id res chain seq x y z
N MET A 1 -42.74 13.74 10.51
CA MET A 1 -41.29 13.73 10.20
C MET A 1 -41.05 12.63 9.22
N ASP A 2 -40.79 13.01 7.98
CA ASP A 2 -40.53 12.09 6.90
C ASP A 2 -39.21 11.34 7.13
N ARG A 3 -39.10 10.14 6.56
CA ARG A 3 -37.92 9.27 6.68
C ARG A 3 -36.62 10.00 6.28
N GLU A 4 -36.72 10.89 5.29
CA GLU A 4 -35.61 11.70 4.78
C GLU A 4 -35.14 12.75 5.78
N ASP A 5 -36.05 13.38 6.53
CA ASP A 5 -35.70 14.37 7.56
C ASP A 5 -34.95 13.70 8.71
N ARG A 6 -35.38 12.51 9.14
CA ARG A 6 -34.67 11.74 10.16
C ARG A 6 -33.27 11.34 9.70
N GLN A 7 -33.14 10.91 8.45
CA GLN A 7 -31.83 10.58 7.89
C GLN A 7 -30.92 11.80 7.83
N PHE A 8 -31.47 12.97 7.49
CA PHE A 8 -30.73 14.23 7.48
C PHE A 8 -30.27 14.65 8.87
N GLU A 9 -31.14 14.55 9.89
CA GLU A 9 -30.77 14.82 11.28
C GLU A 9 -29.63 13.92 11.75
N MET A 10 -29.68 12.62 11.46
CA MET A 10 -28.57 11.70 11.78
C MET A 10 -27.24 12.08 11.11
N VAL A 11 -27.30 12.60 9.87
CA VAL A 11 -26.11 13.08 9.16
C VAL A 11 -25.56 14.35 9.81
N LEU A 12 -26.44 15.28 10.22
CA LEU A 12 -26.05 16.49 10.92
C LEU A 12 -25.41 16.19 12.27
N ASP A 13 -26.00 15.31 13.07
CA ASP A 13 -25.44 14.90 14.36
C ASP A 13 -24.06 14.24 14.18
N SER A 14 -23.94 13.37 13.17
CA SER A 14 -22.64 12.77 12.85
C SER A 14 -21.62 13.80 12.38
N LEU A 15 -22.03 14.86 11.67
CA LEU A 15 -21.13 15.91 11.20
C LEU A 15 -20.71 16.82 12.36
N LEU A 16 -21.64 17.14 13.24
CA LEU A 16 -21.41 17.93 14.44
C LEU A 16 -20.39 17.23 15.36
N GLN A 17 -20.60 15.95 15.66
CA GLN A 17 -19.67 15.16 16.49
C GLN A 17 -18.25 15.14 15.89
N ARG A 18 -18.13 14.89 14.58
CA ARG A 18 -16.82 14.86 13.90
C ARG A 18 -16.15 16.23 13.85
N SER A 19 -16.93 17.30 13.75
CA SER A 19 -16.43 18.67 13.82
C SER A 19 -15.85 18.97 15.22
N GLN A 20 -16.54 18.53 16.28
CA GLN A 20 -16.03 18.65 17.66
C GLN A 20 -14.73 17.88 17.86
N ASP A 21 -14.63 16.66 17.34
CA ASP A 21 -13.40 15.87 17.41
C ASP A 21 -12.24 16.54 16.66
N LEU A 22 -12.53 17.14 15.49
CA LEU A 22 -11.55 17.93 14.74
C LEU A 22 -11.09 19.16 15.53
N MET A 23 -12.02 19.90 16.16
CA MET A 23 -11.68 21.06 16.98
C MET A 23 -10.77 20.68 18.14
N LYS A 24 -11.11 19.60 18.87
CA LYS A 24 -10.27 19.08 19.97
C LYS A 24 -8.87 18.69 19.49
N ALA A 25 -8.79 18.00 18.34
CA ALA A 25 -7.51 17.60 17.75
C ALA A 25 -6.67 18.82 17.32
N LEU A 26 -7.31 19.85 16.77
CA LEU A 26 -6.63 21.09 16.38
C LEU A 26 -6.14 21.87 17.60
N SER A 27 -6.96 22.02 18.64
CA SER A 27 -6.56 22.66 19.90
C SER A 27 -5.38 21.95 20.54
N LEU A 28 -5.38 20.61 20.54
CA LEU A 28 -4.24 19.81 21.02
C LEU A 28 -3.00 20.03 20.16
N PHE A 29 -3.15 20.07 18.83
CA PHE A 29 -2.06 20.32 17.90
C PHE A 29 -1.43 21.71 18.11
N MET A 30 -2.25 22.75 18.27
CA MET A 30 -1.78 24.11 18.54
C MET A 30 -1.06 24.19 19.88
N ASN A 31 -1.66 23.65 20.95
CA ASN A 31 -1.06 23.63 22.28
C ASN A 31 0.31 22.93 22.30
N ARG A 32 0.45 21.81 21.57
CA ARG A 32 1.75 21.13 21.42
C ARG A 32 2.76 21.97 20.65
N THR A 33 2.33 22.62 19.58
CA THR A 33 3.19 23.48 18.74
C THR A 33 3.72 24.69 19.52
N ASP A 34 2.92 25.22 20.45
CA ASP A 34 3.27 26.38 21.26
C ASP A 34 4.21 26.05 22.44
N ASN A 35 4.19 24.80 22.96
CA ASN A 35 4.82 24.45 24.23
C ASN A 35 6.10 23.59 24.13
N GLU A 36 6.47 23.04 22.97
CA GLU A 36 7.60 22.08 22.87
C GLU A 36 8.70 22.52 21.90
N GLN A 37 9.97 22.21 22.24
CA GLN A 37 10.99 21.99 21.22
C GLN A 37 10.60 20.73 20.45
N LEU A 38 9.76 20.91 19.42
CA LEU A 38 9.07 19.85 18.71
C LEU A 38 10.05 18.78 18.20
N GLU A 39 10.01 17.61 18.83
CA GLU A 39 10.50 16.41 18.16
C GLU A 39 9.55 16.09 17.00
N TYR A 40 10.11 15.98 15.79
CA TYR A 40 9.35 15.79 14.56
C TYR A 40 8.31 14.66 14.63
N ASN A 41 8.60 13.58 15.36
CA ASN A 41 7.69 12.44 15.50
C ASN A 41 6.38 12.80 16.21
N HIS A 42 6.44 13.58 17.30
CA HIS A 42 5.26 14.01 18.04
C HIS A 42 4.40 14.98 17.22
N TYR A 43 5.04 15.85 16.45
CA TYR A 43 4.37 16.73 15.48
C TYR A 43 3.69 15.93 14.36
N ALA A 44 4.42 14.97 13.77
CA ALA A 44 3.91 14.15 12.67
C ALA A 44 2.68 13.33 13.10
N ASP A 45 2.70 12.76 14.30
CA ASP A 45 1.55 12.04 14.86
C ASP A 45 0.35 12.95 15.11
N ALA A 46 0.57 14.13 15.69
CA ALA A 46 -0.51 15.11 15.92
C ALA A 46 -1.11 15.61 14.59
N PHE A 47 -0.26 15.86 13.59
CA PHE A 47 -0.69 16.24 12.24
C PHE A 47 -1.46 15.11 11.54
N ALA A 48 -0.99 13.87 11.64
CA ALA A 48 -1.66 12.69 11.08
C ALA A 48 -3.05 12.49 11.70
N SER A 49 -3.19 12.71 13.01
CA SER A 49 -4.46 12.65 13.73
C SER A 49 -5.46 13.69 13.20
N PHE A 50 -5.08 14.97 13.16
CA PHE A 50 -5.91 16.04 12.61
C PHE A 50 -6.32 15.76 11.14
N GLN A 51 -5.37 15.32 10.32
CA GLN A 51 -5.65 14.94 8.93
C GLN A 51 -6.64 13.77 8.83
N GLY A 52 -6.58 12.80 9.75
CA GLY A 52 -7.52 11.70 9.86
C GLY A 52 -8.96 12.18 10.12
N TYR A 53 -9.15 13.07 11.09
CA TYR A 53 -10.46 13.67 11.36
C TYR A 53 -11.01 14.45 10.17
N LEU A 54 -10.17 15.23 9.48
CA LEU A 54 -10.59 15.95 8.27
C LEU A 54 -11.03 15.00 7.15
N LYS A 55 -10.29 13.91 6.91
CA LYS A 55 -10.68 12.87 5.94
C LYS A 55 -12.01 12.20 6.32
N ASN A 56 -12.25 12.00 7.61
CA ASN A 56 -13.50 11.42 8.11
C ASN A 56 -14.71 12.33 7.86
N ILE A 57 -14.57 13.64 8.03
CA ILE A 57 -15.61 14.61 7.68
C ILE A 57 -15.87 14.58 6.18
N LEU A 58 -14.80 14.64 5.37
CA LEU A 58 -14.89 14.61 3.92
C LEU A 58 -15.59 13.35 3.40
N LYS A 59 -15.38 12.20 4.05
CA LYS A 59 -16.06 10.95 3.72
C LYS A 59 -17.57 11.04 3.92
N VAL A 60 -18.03 11.62 5.04
CA VAL A 60 -19.47 11.79 5.34
C VAL A 60 -20.12 12.77 4.37
N VAL A 61 -19.44 13.90 4.11
CA VAL A 61 -19.93 14.91 3.16
C VAL A 61 -20.05 14.32 1.76
N ARG A 62 -19.08 13.51 1.32
CA ARG A 62 -19.14 12.84 0.02
C ARG A 62 -20.24 11.77 -0.06
N SER A 63 -20.43 10.98 1.00
CA SER A 63 -21.45 9.92 0.99
C SER A 63 -22.88 10.47 0.99
N HIS A 64 -23.08 11.67 1.55
CA HIS A 64 -24.40 12.32 1.67
C HIS A 64 -24.51 13.61 0.84
N SER A 65 -23.64 13.80 -0.17
CA SER A 65 -23.52 15.05 -0.93
C SER A 65 -24.84 15.48 -1.58
N GLN A 66 -25.60 14.54 -2.13
CA GLN A 66 -26.90 14.79 -2.74
C GLN A 66 -27.93 15.32 -1.72
N ASN A 67 -28.01 14.68 -0.54
CA ASN A 67 -28.92 15.10 0.53
C ASN A 67 -28.56 16.48 1.08
N LEU A 68 -27.26 16.78 1.19
CA LEU A 68 -26.77 18.08 1.66
C LEU A 68 -26.97 19.19 0.61
N ALA A 69 -26.82 18.88 -0.68
CA ALA A 69 -26.87 19.88 -1.76
C ALA A 69 -28.27 20.45 -2.02
N ILE A 70 -29.33 19.70 -1.71
CA ILE A 70 -30.72 20.11 -1.98
C ILE A 70 -31.25 21.06 -0.88
N ARG A 71 -30.60 21.11 0.29
CA ARG A 71 -31.07 21.90 1.45
C ARG A 71 -30.24 23.17 1.62
N THR A 72 -30.92 24.27 1.92
CA THR A 72 -30.30 25.57 2.15
C THR A 72 -30.54 26.01 3.58
N VAL A 73 -29.51 26.61 4.19
CA VAL A 73 -29.61 27.19 5.54
C VAL A 73 -29.92 28.68 5.42
N PHE A 74 -30.93 29.13 6.16
CA PHE A 74 -31.30 30.54 6.26
C PHE A 74 -31.56 30.93 7.73
N PRO A 75 -31.10 32.11 8.19
CA PRO A 75 -31.48 32.62 9.50
C PRO A 75 -32.99 32.85 9.58
N LEU A 76 -33.66 32.24 10.58
CA LEU A 76 -35.08 32.48 10.84
C LEU A 76 -35.33 33.80 11.56
N LYS A 77 -34.42 34.19 12.46
CA LYS A 77 -34.47 35.42 13.23
C LYS A 77 -33.06 35.92 13.47
N LEU A 78 -32.88 37.22 13.31
CA LEU A 78 -31.67 37.93 13.72
C LEU A 78 -31.99 38.69 14.99
N ALA A 79 -31.15 38.54 16.01
CA ALA A 79 -31.32 39.20 17.30
C ALA A 79 -30.00 39.89 17.68
N PRO A 80 -30.04 41.17 18.09
CA PRO A 80 -28.84 41.86 18.56
C PRO A 80 -28.45 41.43 19.98
N ASN A 81 -29.40 40.93 20.76
CA ASN A 81 -29.20 40.52 22.14
C ASN A 81 -28.43 39.20 22.23
N GLU A 82 -27.64 39.06 23.29
CA GLU A 82 -26.94 37.81 23.59
C GLU A 82 -27.95 36.66 23.81
N ASP A 83 -27.63 35.50 23.26
CA ASP A 83 -28.39 34.27 23.40
C ASP A 83 -27.54 33.25 24.16
N GLU A 84 -27.90 32.98 25.41
CA GLU A 84 -27.17 32.03 26.28
C GLU A 84 -27.15 30.61 25.70
N MET A 85 -28.22 30.17 25.02
CA MET A 85 -28.26 28.85 24.40
C MET A 85 -27.26 28.77 23.24
N LEU A 86 -27.18 29.84 22.44
CA LEU A 86 -26.23 29.94 21.33
C LEU A 86 -24.78 30.00 21.82
N ILE A 87 -24.54 30.76 22.89
CA ILE A 87 -23.23 30.85 23.54
C ILE A 87 -22.79 29.48 24.02
N ASN A 88 -23.66 28.77 24.74
CA ASN A 88 -23.34 27.44 25.26
C ASN A 88 -23.12 26.42 24.13
N ALA A 89 -23.98 26.42 23.10
CA ALA A 89 -23.88 25.50 21.97
C ALA A 89 -22.63 25.74 21.10
N THR A 90 -22.12 26.98 21.07
CA THR A 90 -20.94 27.35 20.26
C THR A 90 -19.66 27.49 21.09
N GLU A 91 -19.68 27.03 22.35
CA GLU A 91 -18.54 27.14 23.28
C GLU A 91 -18.01 28.59 23.39
N GLY A 92 -18.93 29.56 23.38
CA GLY A 92 -18.63 30.98 23.50
C GLY A 92 -18.16 31.67 22.21
N ARG A 93 -18.13 30.98 21.07
CA ARG A 93 -17.68 31.56 19.79
C ARG A 93 -18.68 32.53 19.19
N LEU A 94 -19.97 32.31 19.39
CA LEU A 94 -21.05 33.14 18.87
C LEU A 94 -21.95 33.62 20.00
N ARG A 95 -21.94 34.94 20.26
CA ARG A 95 -22.75 35.58 21.32
C ARG A 95 -24.16 35.91 20.87
N SER A 96 -24.30 36.39 19.64
CA SER A 96 -25.57 36.72 19.02
C SER A 96 -25.48 36.56 17.51
N LEU A 97 -26.59 36.13 16.89
CA LEU A 97 -26.73 36.07 15.44
C LEU A 97 -27.44 37.33 14.96
N ASN A 98 -26.66 38.34 14.57
CA ASN A 98 -27.14 39.64 14.14
C ASN A 98 -26.74 39.91 12.67
N HIS A 99 -27.04 41.12 12.17
CA HIS A 99 -26.74 41.48 10.77
C HIS A 99 -25.23 41.54 10.46
N ASP A 100 -24.38 41.67 11.47
CA ASP A 100 -22.93 41.74 11.31
C ASP A 100 -22.29 40.34 11.34
N THR A 101 -22.79 39.45 12.20
CA THR A 101 -22.23 38.10 12.39
C THR A 101 -22.79 37.09 11.40
N ALA A 102 -24.07 37.18 11.03
CA ALA A 102 -24.70 36.20 10.14
C ALA A 102 -23.98 36.05 8.78
N PRO A 103 -23.55 37.12 8.08
CA PRO A 103 -22.81 36.99 6.83
C PRO A 103 -21.47 36.28 7.00
N ILE A 104 -20.83 36.40 8.16
CA ILE A 104 -19.53 35.80 8.46
C ILE A 104 -19.69 34.29 8.66
N TYR A 105 -20.64 33.87 9.49
CA TYR A 105 -20.83 32.46 9.84
C TYR A 105 -21.55 31.65 8.76
N LEU A 106 -22.33 32.29 7.89
CA LEU A 106 -22.99 31.65 6.74
C LEU A 106 -22.26 31.87 5.41
N ARG A 107 -21.04 32.40 5.45
CA ARG A 107 -20.23 32.62 4.24
C ARG A 107 -19.91 31.29 3.56
N THR A 108 -20.32 31.16 2.30
CA THR A 108 -19.94 30.03 1.43
C THR A 108 -18.83 30.37 0.45
N LYS A 109 -18.49 31.67 0.33
CA LYS A 109 -17.41 32.12 -0.56
C LYS A 109 -16.05 31.72 0.00
N LEU A 110 -15.28 31.01 -0.82
CA LEU A 110 -13.90 30.59 -0.56
C LEU A 110 -12.99 31.79 -0.23
N GLU A 111 -11.84 31.50 0.38
CA GLU A 111 -10.79 32.51 0.54
C GLU A 111 -10.16 32.86 -0.82
N PRO A 112 -9.72 34.12 -1.03
CA PRO A 112 -9.20 34.58 -2.31
C PRO A 112 -8.06 33.72 -2.88
N GLU A 113 -7.16 33.25 -2.02
CA GLU A 113 -6.04 32.39 -2.43
C GLU A 113 -6.50 31.03 -2.97
N LEU A 114 -7.52 30.44 -2.32
CA LEU A 114 -8.13 29.18 -2.73
C LEU A 114 -8.93 29.35 -4.02
N GLU A 115 -9.67 30.45 -4.15
CA GLU A 115 -10.42 30.82 -5.37
C GLU A 115 -9.47 30.98 -6.56
N ASN A 116 -8.37 31.71 -6.39
CA ASN A 116 -7.33 31.86 -7.42
C ASN A 116 -6.71 30.51 -7.82
N ARG A 117 -6.43 29.64 -6.84
CA ARG A 117 -5.90 28.30 -7.11
C ARG A 117 -6.91 27.42 -7.86
N LEU A 118 -8.19 27.48 -7.48
CA LEU A 118 -9.25 26.75 -8.16
C LEU A 118 -9.42 27.25 -9.61
N ASN A 119 -9.38 28.56 -9.84
CA ASN A 119 -9.44 29.16 -11.17
C ASN A 119 -8.23 28.78 -12.03
N LEU A 120 -7.05 28.68 -11.43
CA LEU A 120 -5.86 28.17 -12.12
C LEU A 120 -6.06 26.72 -12.57
N PHE A 121 -6.62 25.86 -11.71
CA PHE A 121 -6.92 24.47 -12.08
C PHE A 121 -8.03 24.37 -13.13
N ALA A 122 -9.08 25.19 -13.03
CA ALA A 122 -10.15 25.25 -14.02
C ALA A 122 -9.61 25.68 -15.40
N THR A 123 -8.77 26.72 -15.44
CA THR A 123 -8.13 27.20 -16.68
C THR A 123 -7.24 26.11 -17.29
N LYS A 124 -6.42 25.43 -16.48
CA LYS A 124 -5.61 24.30 -16.93
C LYS A 124 -6.47 23.14 -17.45
N GLY A 125 -7.55 22.80 -16.75
CA GLY A 125 -8.49 21.75 -17.17
C GLY A 125 -9.14 22.05 -18.53
N ASN A 126 -9.61 23.30 -18.71
CA ASN A 126 -10.24 23.74 -19.96
C ASN A 126 -9.28 23.79 -21.16
N SER A 127 -7.97 23.86 -20.92
CA SER A 127 -6.97 23.83 -21.99
C SER A 127 -6.74 22.44 -22.58
N ILE A 128 -7.22 21.37 -21.91
CA ILE A 128 -7.06 19.99 -22.34
C ILE A 128 -8.35 19.52 -23.02
N ASN A 129 -8.23 18.85 -24.17
CA ASN A 129 -9.37 18.26 -24.86
C ASN A 129 -9.98 17.12 -24.00
N ASN A 130 -11.31 17.11 -23.82
CA ASN A 130 -12.03 16.11 -23.03
C ASN A 130 -11.71 14.66 -23.42
N ASP A 131 -11.57 14.34 -24.72
CA ASP A 131 -11.23 12.97 -25.16
C ASP A 131 -9.81 12.57 -24.75
N GLN A 132 -8.86 13.52 -24.85
CA GLN A 132 -7.48 13.31 -24.41
C GLN A 132 -7.40 13.19 -22.89
N ALA A 133 -8.16 14.00 -22.15
CA ALA A 133 -8.23 13.93 -20.69
C ALA A 133 -8.75 12.57 -20.20
N GLN A 134 -9.82 12.05 -20.81
CA GLN A 134 -10.38 10.74 -20.46
C GLN A 134 -9.38 9.60 -20.71
N LYS A 135 -8.69 9.62 -21.86
CA LYS A 135 -7.63 8.65 -22.17
C LYS A 135 -6.47 8.70 -21.16
N GLN A 136 -6.05 9.91 -20.77
CA GLN A 136 -5.01 10.10 -19.76
C GLN A 136 -5.45 9.58 -18.39
N ILE A 137 -6.69 9.87 -17.96
CA ILE A 137 -7.25 9.39 -16.69
C ILE A 137 -7.30 7.85 -16.68
N GLN A 138 -7.81 7.23 -17.74
CA GLN A 138 -7.87 5.76 -17.83
C GLN A 138 -6.48 5.13 -17.78
N THR A 139 -5.52 5.72 -18.49
CA THR A 139 -4.13 5.25 -18.50
C THR A 139 -3.50 5.39 -17.11
N ALA A 140 -3.66 6.54 -16.46
CA ALA A 140 -3.16 6.78 -15.11
C ALA A 140 -3.77 5.80 -14.09
N ASN A 141 -5.09 5.61 -14.12
CA ASN A 141 -5.77 4.65 -13.25
C ASN A 141 -5.27 3.22 -13.46
N LYS A 142 -5.05 2.81 -14.71
CA LYS A 142 -4.50 1.49 -15.04
C LYS A 142 -3.09 1.30 -14.48
N ILE A 143 -2.23 2.32 -14.61
CA ILE A 143 -0.87 2.29 -14.06
C ILE A 143 -0.92 2.21 -12.52
N SER A 144 -1.74 3.04 -11.87
CA SER A 144 -1.89 3.02 -10.42
C SER A 144 -2.41 1.68 -9.91
N GLN A 145 -3.39 1.08 -10.59
CA GLN A 145 -3.91 -0.23 -10.23
C GLN A 145 -2.84 -1.32 -10.38
N ASN A 146 -2.12 -1.33 -11.51
CA ASN A 146 -1.02 -2.27 -11.73
C ASN A 146 0.07 -2.14 -10.65
N MET A 147 0.41 -0.92 -10.22
CA MET A 147 1.38 -0.69 -9.15
C MET A 147 0.89 -1.24 -7.81
N VAL A 148 -0.39 -1.03 -7.48
CA VAL A 148 -1.00 -1.57 -6.25
C VAL A 148 -0.99 -3.10 -6.28
N ASP A 149 -1.34 -3.70 -7.42
CA ASP A 149 -1.37 -5.16 -7.59
C ASP A 149 0.04 -5.75 -7.48
N LEU A 150 1.06 -5.09 -8.05
CA LEU A 150 2.45 -5.50 -7.94
C LEU A 150 2.94 -5.46 -6.47
N ILE A 151 2.65 -4.37 -5.75
CA ILE A 151 2.99 -4.25 -4.32
C ILE A 151 2.29 -5.35 -3.52
N ARG A 152 1.03 -5.65 -3.83
CA ARG A 152 0.26 -6.70 -3.16
C ARG A 152 0.84 -8.09 -3.43
N SER A 153 1.21 -8.38 -4.68
CA SER A 153 1.88 -9.64 -5.07
C SER A 153 3.17 -9.83 -4.29
N HIS A 154 4.05 -8.83 -4.27
CA HIS A 154 5.31 -8.91 -3.54
C HIS A 154 5.13 -9.04 -2.02
N LYS A 155 4.10 -8.42 -1.46
CA LYS A 155 3.76 -8.62 -0.05
C LYS A 155 3.34 -10.08 0.23
N GLU A 156 2.52 -10.67 -0.62
CA GLU A 156 2.07 -12.06 -0.49
C GLU A 156 3.23 -13.05 -0.68
N GLU A 157 4.12 -12.80 -1.64
CA GLU A 157 5.36 -13.55 -1.83
C GLU A 157 6.25 -13.49 -0.58
N TRP A 158 6.43 -12.30 0.00
CA TRP A 158 7.25 -12.12 1.21
C TRP A 158 6.65 -12.79 2.46
N GLU A 159 5.33 -12.73 2.62
CA GLU A 159 4.63 -13.43 3.71
C GLU A 159 4.69 -14.96 3.54
N ASN A 160 4.68 -15.47 2.30
CA ASN A 160 4.84 -16.89 2.01
C ASN A 160 6.28 -17.38 2.21
N ASP A 161 7.29 -16.59 1.84
CA ASP A 161 8.70 -16.96 2.05
C ASP A 161 9.07 -16.98 3.54
N SER A 162 8.46 -16.11 4.34
CA SER A 162 8.58 -16.13 5.82
C SER A 162 7.95 -17.38 6.48
N ARG A 163 7.13 -18.15 5.74
CA ARG A 163 6.52 -19.41 6.19
C ARG A 163 7.25 -20.65 5.68
N ASN A 164 8.19 -20.51 4.74
CA ASN A 164 9.03 -21.63 4.36
C ASN A 164 10.01 -21.91 5.51
N PRO A 165 10.04 -23.13 6.07
CA PRO A 165 11.04 -23.47 7.06
C PRO A 165 12.42 -23.25 6.44
N ILE A 166 13.27 -22.49 7.14
CA ILE A 166 14.67 -22.28 6.79
C ILE A 166 15.22 -23.65 6.36
N PRO A 167 15.81 -23.78 5.15
CA PRO A 167 16.27 -25.06 4.66
C PRO A 167 17.18 -25.68 5.72
N GLN A 168 16.85 -26.90 6.13
CA GLN A 168 17.52 -27.58 7.23
C GLN A 168 19.02 -27.65 6.92
N THR A 169 19.82 -26.84 7.62
CA THR A 169 21.27 -26.72 7.39
C THR A 169 22.07 -27.87 8.01
N TYR A 170 21.41 -28.79 8.69
CA TYR A 170 22.03 -29.93 9.38
C TYR A 170 21.30 -31.23 9.05
N SER A 171 22.05 -32.30 8.80
CA SER A 171 21.52 -33.65 8.68
C SER A 171 21.72 -34.39 10.00
N GLN A 172 20.62 -34.88 10.58
CA GLN A 172 20.69 -35.66 11.82
C GLN A 172 21.44 -36.98 11.60
N ALA A 173 21.30 -37.57 10.40
CA ALA A 173 22.03 -38.78 10.00
C ALA A 173 23.54 -38.53 9.93
N ASP A 174 23.96 -37.41 9.35
CA ASP A 174 25.38 -37.05 9.24
C ASP A 174 25.96 -36.76 10.62
N THR A 175 25.17 -36.13 11.49
CA THR A 175 25.54 -35.86 12.88
C THR A 175 25.74 -37.18 13.64
N TYR A 176 24.86 -38.17 13.45
CA TYR A 176 25.02 -39.49 14.05
C TYR A 176 26.22 -40.24 13.48
N GLN A 177 26.46 -40.19 12.17
CA GLN A 177 27.64 -40.81 11.57
C GLN A 177 28.93 -40.19 12.09
N LEU A 178 29.01 -38.86 12.19
CA LEU A 178 30.14 -38.16 12.77
C LEU A 178 30.33 -38.56 14.23
N SER A 179 29.27 -38.61 15.03
CA SER A 179 29.35 -39.05 16.43
C SER A 179 29.83 -40.50 16.55
N ALA A 180 29.36 -41.41 15.70
CA ALA A 180 29.78 -42.80 15.70
C ALA A 180 31.23 -42.98 15.23
N ALA A 181 31.69 -42.14 14.30
CA ALA A 181 33.10 -42.11 13.89
C ALA A 181 34.00 -41.60 15.02
N ILE A 182 33.58 -40.55 15.74
CA ILE A 182 34.35 -39.96 16.85
C ILE A 182 34.41 -40.90 18.06
N PHE A 183 33.27 -41.44 18.50
CA PHE A 183 33.20 -42.23 19.73
C PHE A 183 33.54 -43.71 19.53
N ASN A 184 33.21 -44.28 18.37
CA ASN A 184 33.32 -45.71 18.13
C ASN A 184 34.29 -46.06 16.98
N GLY A 185 34.90 -45.06 16.33
CA GLY A 185 35.77 -45.29 15.17
C GLY A 185 35.05 -45.87 13.95
N LYS A 186 33.70 -45.93 13.96
CA LYS A 186 32.92 -46.52 12.87
C LYS A 186 33.13 -45.73 11.58
N GLY A 187 33.69 -46.38 10.56
CA GLY A 187 33.96 -45.77 9.25
C GLY A 187 35.38 -45.22 9.08
N LEU A 188 36.19 -45.19 10.15
CA LEU A 188 37.62 -44.91 10.04
C LEU A 188 38.36 -46.20 9.66
N ARG A 189 39.10 -46.20 8.55
CA ARG A 189 39.94 -47.35 8.20
C ARG A 189 41.05 -47.45 9.24
N SER A 190 41.09 -48.56 9.96
CA SER A 190 42.21 -48.90 10.85
C SER A 190 43.50 -48.87 10.01
N GLY A 191 44.49 -48.10 10.45
CA GLY A 191 45.76 -47.88 9.75
C GLY A 191 46.65 -49.12 9.72
N SER A 192 46.19 -50.20 9.10
CA SER A 192 46.98 -51.39 8.81
C SER A 192 46.55 -52.02 7.48
N GLU A 193 46.46 -51.21 6.43
CA GLU A 193 46.62 -51.68 5.05
C GLU A 193 47.35 -50.62 4.24
N MET A 194 48.63 -50.43 4.58
CA MET A 194 49.60 -49.87 3.66
C MET A 194 50.53 -51.03 3.28
N ILE A 195 50.61 -51.30 1.97
CA ILE A 195 51.57 -52.18 1.30
C ILE A 195 51.14 -53.66 1.18
N SER A 196 50.54 -54.03 0.04
CA SER A 196 51.12 -55.06 -0.82
C SER A 196 50.43 -55.10 -2.18
N SER A 197 51.20 -54.64 -3.16
CA SER A 197 51.16 -54.92 -4.59
C SER A 197 50.63 -56.29 -5.00
N GLY A 198 49.63 -56.26 -5.89
CA GLY A 198 49.44 -57.11 -7.08
C GLY A 198 49.70 -58.61 -7.01
N GLN A 199 48.63 -59.41 -7.02
CA GLN A 199 48.53 -60.52 -7.97
C GLN A 199 47.09 -61.01 -8.15
N LYS A 200 46.74 -61.14 -9.42
CA LYS A 200 45.46 -61.62 -9.97
C LYS A 200 45.57 -63.13 -10.17
N LEU A 201 44.74 -63.96 -9.53
CA LEU A 201 44.39 -65.30 -10.01
C LEU A 201 42.99 -65.73 -9.51
N LEU A 202 42.34 -66.52 -10.37
CA LEU A 202 40.92 -66.81 -10.48
C LEU A 202 40.46 -68.06 -9.68
N SER A 203 39.13 -68.24 -9.68
CA SER A 203 38.30 -69.43 -9.39
C SER A 203 37.75 -69.48 -7.96
N GLY A 204 36.46 -69.64 -7.70
CA GLY A 204 35.29 -69.91 -8.53
C GLY A 204 34.29 -70.72 -7.70
N SER A 205 32.98 -70.42 -7.79
CA SER A 205 31.82 -71.33 -7.59
C SER A 205 30.63 -70.60 -6.96
N GLY A 206 29.42 -70.81 -7.52
CA GLY A 206 28.16 -70.60 -6.79
C GLY A 206 27.05 -69.85 -7.52
N ASN A 207 26.36 -70.55 -8.43
CA ASN A 207 24.97 -70.42 -8.90
C ASN A 207 24.07 -69.23 -8.47
N ASN A 208 23.48 -68.60 -9.51
CA ASN A 208 22.06 -68.27 -9.74
C ASN A 208 21.11 -68.02 -8.55
N LEU A 209 20.43 -66.86 -8.56
CA LEU A 209 18.95 -66.77 -8.62
C LEU A 209 18.44 -65.31 -8.69
N SER A 210 17.57 -65.05 -9.69
CA SER A 210 16.48 -64.04 -9.77
C SER A 210 16.80 -62.53 -9.55
N GLY A 211 16.33 -61.56 -10.36
CA GLY A 211 15.36 -61.58 -11.45
C GLY A 211 15.06 -60.15 -11.94
N SER A 212 14.58 -60.09 -13.19
CA SER A 212 13.70 -59.07 -13.81
C SER A 212 14.12 -57.59 -13.83
N ALA A 213 14.65 -57.17 -14.98
CA ALA A 213 14.38 -55.87 -15.59
C ALA A 213 13.72 -56.11 -16.96
N PRO A 214 12.64 -55.42 -17.35
CA PRO A 214 12.15 -55.50 -18.72
C PRO A 214 12.69 -54.34 -19.55
N THR A 215 13.44 -54.70 -20.60
CA THR A 215 13.60 -53.92 -21.82
C THR A 215 12.47 -54.31 -22.78
N GLY A 216 11.83 -53.33 -23.41
CA GLY A 216 10.82 -53.58 -24.44
C GLY A 216 10.66 -52.37 -25.36
N VAL A 217 11.37 -52.40 -26.47
CA VAL A 217 11.26 -51.50 -27.63
C VAL A 217 10.55 -52.25 -28.76
N ALA A 218 9.49 -51.68 -29.36
CA ALA A 218 9.11 -51.87 -30.77
C ALA A 218 8.07 -50.82 -31.24
N SER A 219 8.41 -50.22 -32.38
CA SER A 219 7.84 -49.18 -33.28
C SER A 219 6.38 -49.41 -33.79
N PRO A 220 5.70 -48.52 -34.59
CA PRO A 220 6.26 -47.61 -35.62
C PRO A 220 5.60 -46.23 -35.91
N LEU A 221 6.30 -45.53 -36.81
CA LEU A 221 6.05 -44.27 -37.54
C LEU A 221 4.59 -43.84 -37.78
N THR A 222 4.35 -42.52 -37.65
CA THR A 222 3.92 -41.65 -38.77
C THR A 222 4.15 -40.15 -38.48
N ALA A 223 5.01 -39.54 -39.31
CA ALA A 223 4.95 -38.22 -39.94
C ALA A 223 4.41 -36.99 -39.16
N THR A 224 5.28 -35.99 -38.92
CA THR A 224 5.35 -34.67 -39.61
C THR A 224 5.90 -33.56 -38.70
N GLY A 225 6.93 -32.86 -39.18
CA GLY A 225 6.99 -31.39 -39.07
C GLY A 225 7.83 -30.76 -37.94
N HIS A 226 8.98 -30.22 -38.34
CA HIS A 226 9.56 -28.93 -37.92
C HIS A 226 10.33 -28.82 -36.57
N ARG A 227 11.65 -28.89 -36.76
CA ARG A 227 12.75 -28.25 -36.03
C ARG A 227 12.41 -26.85 -35.48
N ASN A 228 12.81 -26.56 -34.23
CA ASN A 228 13.73 -25.45 -33.91
C ASN A 228 14.18 -25.43 -32.45
N ALA A 229 15.47 -25.12 -32.26
CA ALA A 229 16.18 -25.02 -30.98
C ALA A 229 15.78 -23.75 -30.18
N PRO A 230 15.94 -23.73 -28.84
CA PRO A 230 15.68 -22.56 -28.02
C PRO A 230 16.88 -21.59 -28.10
N GLY A 231 16.77 -20.60 -28.98
CA GLY A 231 17.72 -19.49 -29.11
C GLY A 231 17.54 -18.45 -28.00
N LYS A 232 18.67 -18.07 -27.41
CA LYS A 232 18.84 -17.05 -26.37
C LYS A 232 18.20 -15.71 -26.74
N ALA A 233 17.47 -15.13 -25.80
CA ALA A 233 16.87 -13.80 -25.89
C ALA A 233 17.91 -12.69 -26.03
N GLN A 234 17.63 -11.72 -26.91
CA GLN A 234 18.36 -10.45 -27.06
C GLN A 234 17.34 -9.31 -26.92
N PRO A 235 17.48 -8.39 -25.95
CA PRO A 235 16.63 -7.19 -25.90
C PRO A 235 17.32 -6.03 -26.63
N SER A 236 16.70 -5.52 -27.70
CA SER A 236 17.14 -4.29 -28.37
C SER A 236 16.39 -3.08 -27.80
N ILE A 237 16.87 -2.54 -26.69
CA ILE A 237 16.41 -1.24 -26.17
C ILE A 237 17.26 -0.14 -26.82
N LYS A 238 16.67 0.62 -27.75
CA LYS A 238 17.27 1.85 -28.28
C LYS A 238 16.85 3.02 -27.40
N THR A 239 17.69 3.41 -26.44
CA THR A 239 17.47 4.61 -25.62
C THR A 239 18.01 5.83 -26.37
N GLN A 240 17.13 6.70 -26.87
CA GLN A 240 17.51 8.05 -27.30
C GLN A 240 17.54 8.98 -26.09
N ILE A 241 18.70 9.04 -25.41
CA ILE A 241 18.91 10.03 -24.35
C ILE A 241 19.44 11.29 -25.01
N LYS A 242 18.54 12.27 -25.22
CA LYS A 242 18.93 13.63 -25.57
C LYS A 242 19.54 14.25 -24.31
N ALA A 243 20.85 14.48 -24.33
CA ALA A 243 21.58 15.12 -23.23
C ALA A 243 20.96 16.48 -22.92
N ALA A 244 20.42 16.64 -21.71
CA ALA A 244 19.99 17.92 -21.17
C ALA A 244 21.20 18.63 -20.57
N THR A 245 21.44 19.85 -21.04
CA THR A 245 22.47 20.78 -20.61
C THR A 245 22.44 20.96 -19.09
N SER A 246 23.60 20.74 -18.47
CA SER A 246 23.86 21.04 -17.06
C SER A 246 23.57 22.51 -16.77
N ILE A 247 22.60 22.78 -15.89
CA ILE A 247 22.42 24.08 -15.25
C ILE A 247 22.61 23.84 -13.75
N HIS A 248 23.76 24.26 -13.24
CA HIS A 248 24.08 24.22 -11.81
C HIS A 248 23.20 25.24 -11.05
N PRO A 249 22.65 24.89 -9.88
CA PRO A 249 21.87 25.81 -9.08
C PRO A 249 22.75 26.42 -7.98
N TYR A 250 23.50 27.47 -8.28
CA TYR A 250 23.91 28.49 -7.30
C TYR A 250 24.27 29.79 -8.04
N ARG A 251 23.26 30.62 -8.27
CA ARG A 251 23.37 32.08 -8.20
C ARG A 251 22.00 32.70 -8.04
#